data_AF-A0AAJ2C9Y8-F1
#
_entry.id   AF-A0AAJ2C9Y8-F1
#
_cell.length_a   1.000
_cell.length_b   1.000
_cell.length_c   1.000
_cell.angle_alpha   90.00
_cell.angle_beta   90.00
_cell.angle_gamma   90.00
#
_symmetry.space_group_name_H-M   'P 1'
#
loop_
_entity.id
_entity.type
_entity.pdbx_description
1 polymer ?
#
loop_
_entity_poly.entity_id
_entity_poly.type
_entity_poly.pdbx_seq_one_letter_code
_entity_poly.pdbx_strand_id
1 'polypeptide(L)'
;MNDSLVFEDWDLIIEDIQTQKCIVIVGPDIIEYTGYPSFFEAVSNELIDNKYISQSFVEEQLFQIKITNPVRAKAEKNDGIRHIAKAMQRVIETNQSKLDAIALLLKKLPSQLILSLIPEEATFSRILQTPVRYYHKNKTSEKEVLPPLSPDSPTVYNILGSLSQSESLVFTYDDLFEYIFSILGDNRLPQELQIALKSAERFIFLGVNFNKWYMHLLLKLLASDKNVLAIDDHIPEASRTFIMNRLSLEMMDYTPSAFLDKLTCNCHDAAKPKDDTALKPVVKPINAPTSVSKPKNSPVRIFLSYAHVDEDFKKELLITLSPLINQSKEIEIWEDRQIVAGQEWGKSITSELETSELMICLVSRNFLNSKYCIEQEVANAINQQKHVLPVLLKSCAWKDFPFLSSRQVIPRDNNSIISFKDQDEAYQSIYEEVKRLVTLIKSERA
;
A
#
# COMPACT_ATOMS: atom_id res chain seq x y z
N MET A 1 34.26 -0.43 -0.17
CA MET A 1 33.63 0.71 -0.87
C MET A 1 32.28 0.22 -1.33
N ASN A 2 31.27 0.38 -0.46
CA ASN A 2 29.87 0.06 -0.73
C ASN A 2 29.25 1.31 -1.34
N ASP A 3 29.07 1.34 -2.65
CA ASP A 3 28.08 2.22 -3.27
C ASP A 3 26.83 1.38 -3.52
N SER A 4 25.97 1.29 -2.50
CA SER A 4 24.57 0.95 -2.71
C SER A 4 23.88 2.19 -3.25
N LEU A 5 23.80 2.31 -4.57
CA LEU A 5 22.96 3.28 -5.26
C LEU A 5 21.49 2.96 -4.91
N VAL A 6 20.97 3.55 -3.84
CA VAL A 6 19.53 3.73 -3.67
C VAL A 6 19.12 4.71 -4.78
N PHE A 7 18.44 4.22 -5.80
CA PHE A 7 17.96 5.04 -6.90
C PHE A 7 16.77 5.85 -6.36
N GLU A 8 17.02 7.08 -5.90
CA GLU A 8 15.97 8.01 -5.49
C GLU A 8 15.14 8.41 -6.72
N ASP A 9 14.06 7.70 -7.01
CA ASP A 9 13.17 8.00 -8.13
C ASP A 9 12.21 9.15 -7.77
N TRP A 10 12.78 10.35 -7.64
CA TRP A 10 12.02 11.58 -7.36
C TRP A 10 10.98 11.87 -8.42
N ASP A 11 11.23 11.49 -9.68
CA ASP A 11 10.29 11.72 -10.78
C ASP A 11 8.97 10.98 -10.53
N LEU A 12 9.03 9.70 -10.15
CA LEU A 12 7.84 8.94 -9.76
C LEU A 12 7.15 9.52 -8.52
N ILE A 13 7.91 9.96 -7.51
CA ILE A 13 7.33 10.54 -6.28
C ILE A 13 6.55 11.81 -6.60
N ILE A 14 7.13 12.68 -7.44
CA ILE A 14 6.51 13.93 -7.86
C ILE A 14 5.26 13.63 -8.72
N GLU A 15 5.35 12.67 -9.64
CA GLU A 15 4.22 12.25 -10.49
C GLU A 15 3.03 11.77 -9.64
N ASP A 16 3.25 10.91 -8.65
CA ASP A 16 2.19 10.41 -7.79
C ASP A 16 1.52 11.52 -6.96
N ILE A 17 2.29 12.50 -6.48
CA ILE A 17 1.74 13.64 -5.75
C ILE A 17 0.92 14.51 -6.70
N GLN A 18 1.44 14.85 -7.88
CA GLN A 18 0.74 15.69 -8.85
C GLN A 18 -0.55 15.02 -9.34
N THR A 19 -0.53 13.71 -9.56
CA THR A 19 -1.68 12.90 -10.00
C THR A 19 -2.64 12.51 -8.88
N GLN A 20 -2.44 13.00 -7.65
CA GLN A 20 -3.27 12.74 -6.47
C GLN A 20 -3.33 11.26 -6.04
N LYS A 21 -2.30 10.49 -6.40
CA LYS A 21 -2.11 9.09 -6.02
C LYS A 21 -1.19 8.93 -4.81
N CYS A 22 -0.64 10.02 -4.28
CA CYS A 22 0.15 10.02 -3.06
C CYS A 22 -0.64 10.53 -1.86
N ILE A 23 -0.57 9.82 -0.73
CA ILE A 23 -1.04 10.31 0.57
C ILE A 23 0.16 10.54 1.48
N VAL A 24 0.22 11.74 2.07
CA VAL A 24 1.23 12.09 3.08
C VAL A 24 0.64 11.86 4.47
N ILE A 25 1.35 11.10 5.30
CA ILE A 25 1.06 10.87 6.71
C ILE A 25 2.13 11.56 7.55
N VAL A 26 1.70 12.48 8.41
CA VAL A 26 2.59 13.20 9.34
C VAL A 26 2.45 12.65 10.75
N GLY A 27 3.57 12.24 11.33
CA GLY A 27 3.70 11.84 12.73
C GLY A 27 4.25 12.96 13.60
N PRO A 28 4.13 12.83 14.93
CA PRO A 28 4.58 13.88 15.84
C PRO A 28 6.10 14.05 15.85
N ASP A 29 6.86 13.01 15.52
CA ASP A 29 8.33 13.06 15.47
C ASP A 29 8.85 13.66 14.14
N ILE A 30 7.98 14.37 13.39
CA ILE A 30 8.38 15.16 12.21
C ILE A 30 9.20 16.40 12.61
N ILE A 31 9.14 16.77 13.89
CA ILE A 31 9.98 17.79 14.52
C ILE A 31 10.81 17.15 15.63
N GLU A 32 11.97 17.72 15.89
CA GLU A 32 12.81 17.33 17.01
C GLU A 32 12.35 17.97 18.32
N TYR A 33 12.41 17.20 19.42
CA TYR A 33 12.07 17.67 20.76
C TYR A 33 13.35 17.84 21.59
N THR A 34 13.71 19.06 21.96
CA THR A 34 14.97 19.31 22.68
C THR A 34 15.00 18.55 24.00
N GLY A 35 15.99 17.66 24.17
CA GLY A 35 16.16 16.86 25.38
C GLY A 35 15.35 15.56 25.44
N TYR A 36 14.55 15.26 24.40
CA TYR A 36 13.73 14.06 24.33
C TYR A 36 13.82 13.43 22.93
N PRO A 37 13.95 12.11 22.81
CA PRO A 37 14.05 11.46 21.51
C PRO A 37 12.72 11.40 20.75
N SER A 38 11.58 11.64 21.40
CA SER A 38 10.26 11.66 20.72
C SER A 38 9.28 12.59 21.42
N PHE A 39 8.19 12.93 20.71
CA PHE A 39 7.04 13.64 21.26
C PHE A 39 6.48 12.95 22.49
N PHE A 40 6.33 11.62 22.41
CA PHE A 40 5.72 10.85 23.49
C PHE A 40 6.59 10.88 24.76
N GLU A 41 7.91 10.86 24.63
CA GLU A 41 8.81 10.97 25.77
C GLU A 41 8.78 12.37 26.39
N ALA A 42 8.71 13.43 25.58
CA ALA A 42 8.52 14.78 26.07
C ALA A 42 7.19 14.92 26.85
N VAL A 43 6.11 14.33 26.35
CA VAL A 43 4.80 14.31 27.04
C VAL A 43 4.84 13.45 28.31
N SER A 44 5.53 12.32 28.26
CA SER A 44 5.71 11.44 29.43
C SER A 44 6.44 12.17 30.56
N ASN A 45 7.43 12.98 30.22
CA ASN A 45 8.15 13.81 31.18
C ASN A 45 7.24 14.86 31.84
N GLU A 46 6.35 15.51 31.08
CA GLU A 46 5.32 16.43 31.62
C GLU A 46 4.30 15.77 32.55
N LEU A 47 4.20 14.44 32.49
CA LEU A 47 3.25 13.65 33.28
C LEU A 47 3.90 12.91 34.46
N ILE A 48 5.20 13.13 34.71
CA ILE A 48 5.88 12.61 35.92
C ILE A 48 5.13 13.12 37.16
N ASP A 49 4.93 12.23 38.14
CA ASP A 49 4.19 12.47 39.38
C ASP A 49 2.74 12.98 39.21
N ASN A 50 2.15 12.85 38.02
CA ASN A 50 0.77 13.22 37.78
C ASN A 50 -0.17 12.28 38.54
N LYS A 51 -1.03 12.84 39.40
CA LYS A 51 -1.94 12.07 40.25
C LYS A 51 -2.95 11.17 39.50
N TYR A 52 -3.21 11.43 38.22
CA TYR A 52 -4.13 10.66 37.39
C TYR A 52 -3.46 9.63 36.49
N ILE A 53 -2.15 9.70 36.27
CA ILE A 53 -1.43 8.80 35.35
C ILE A 53 -0.61 7.83 36.19
N SER A 54 -0.90 6.53 36.08
CA SER A 54 -0.18 5.51 36.84
C SER A 54 1.11 5.07 36.14
N GLN A 55 1.11 5.06 34.80
CA GLN A 55 2.24 4.59 34.01
C GLN A 55 2.20 5.18 32.60
N SER A 56 3.38 5.47 32.06
CA SER A 56 3.60 5.79 30.65
C SER A 56 4.31 4.60 29.99
N PHE A 57 3.70 4.02 28.96
CA PHE A 57 4.24 2.94 28.15
C PHE A 57 4.94 3.55 26.94
N VAL A 58 6.24 3.79 27.06
CA VAL A 58 7.04 4.53 26.06
C VAL A 58 7.11 3.80 24.73
N GLU A 59 7.31 2.48 24.75
CA GLU A 59 7.40 1.65 23.53
C GLU A 59 6.06 1.65 22.77
N GLU A 60 4.94 1.50 23.47
CA GLU A 60 3.61 1.51 22.88
C GLU A 60 3.08 2.93 22.62
N GLN A 61 3.71 3.96 23.18
CA GLN A 61 3.21 5.34 23.20
C GLN A 61 1.77 5.45 23.73
N LEU A 62 1.50 4.78 24.86
CA LEU A 62 0.20 4.81 25.55
C LEU A 62 0.35 5.17 27.03
N PHE A 63 -0.70 5.73 27.62
CA PHE A 63 -0.78 6.03 29.04
C PHE A 63 -1.79 5.12 29.72
N GLN A 64 -1.50 4.77 30.97
CA GLN A 64 -2.46 4.15 31.87
C GLN A 64 -2.96 5.17 32.88
N ILE A 65 -4.28 5.30 32.94
CA ILE A 65 -4.96 6.19 33.86
C ILE A 65 -5.20 5.45 35.17
N LYS A 66 -4.83 6.09 36.27
CA LYS A 66 -5.03 5.60 37.62
C LYS A 66 -6.50 5.71 38.01
N ILE A 67 -7.12 4.56 38.25
CA ILE A 67 -8.47 4.47 38.83
C ILE A 67 -8.33 4.08 40.30
N THR A 68 -8.75 4.98 41.19
CA THR A 68 -8.68 4.77 42.65
C THR A 68 -10.02 4.42 43.25
N ASN A 69 -11.11 4.83 42.59
CA ASN A 69 -12.47 4.54 43.05
C ASN A 69 -13.30 3.97 41.88
N PRO A 70 -13.67 2.67 41.93
CA PRO A 70 -14.48 2.05 40.88
C PRO A 70 -15.79 2.77 40.58
N VAL A 71 -16.43 3.38 41.59
CA VAL A 71 -17.67 4.15 41.42
C VAL A 71 -17.45 5.43 40.62
N ARG A 72 -16.25 6.03 40.72
CA ARG A 72 -15.85 7.24 39.99
C ARG A 72 -15.00 6.94 38.76
N ALA A 73 -14.85 5.67 38.36
CA ALA A 73 -13.92 5.25 37.31
C ALA A 73 -14.07 6.07 36.01
N LYS A 74 -15.30 6.33 35.57
CA LYS A 74 -15.57 7.15 34.38
C LYS A 74 -15.09 8.60 34.53
N ALA A 75 -15.30 9.21 35.69
CA ALA A 75 -14.86 10.57 35.96
C ALA A 75 -13.34 10.66 36.07
N GLU A 76 -12.71 9.72 36.78
CA GLU A 76 -11.24 9.62 36.89
C GLU A 76 -10.58 9.37 35.52
N LYS A 77 -11.19 8.52 34.67
CA LYS A 77 -10.78 8.33 33.27
C LYS A 77 -10.81 9.65 32.49
N ASN A 78 -11.92 10.39 32.57
CA ASN A 78 -12.04 11.68 31.88
C ASN A 78 -11.03 12.72 32.39
N ASP A 79 -10.77 12.77 33.69
CA ASP A 79 -9.78 13.68 34.26
C ASP A 79 -8.35 13.31 33.83
N GLY A 80 -8.02 12.00 33.78
CA GLY A 80 -6.76 11.52 33.23
C GLY A 80 -6.56 11.92 31.76
N ILE A 81 -7.58 11.70 30.92
CA ILE A 81 -7.58 12.11 29.50
C ILE A 81 -7.30 13.61 29.36
N ARG A 82 -7.97 14.47 30.14
CA ARG A 82 -7.75 15.92 30.12
C ARG A 82 -6.32 16.29 30.53
N HIS A 83 -5.75 15.58 31.49
CA HIS A 83 -4.36 15.82 31.92
C HIS A 83 -3.35 15.42 30.85
N ILE A 84 -3.57 14.30 30.14
CA ILE A 84 -2.76 13.90 28.98
C ILE A 84 -2.86 14.96 27.89
N ALA A 85 -4.08 15.37 27.52
CA ALA A 85 -4.31 16.39 26.49
C ALA A 85 -3.60 17.71 26.82
N LYS A 86 -3.67 18.17 28.08
CA LYS A 86 -2.96 19.37 28.52
C LYS A 86 -1.44 19.23 28.45
N ALA A 87 -0.89 18.05 28.76
CA ALA A 87 0.55 17.82 28.64
C ALA A 87 0.99 17.85 27.17
N MET A 88 0.26 17.17 26.29
CA MET A 88 0.47 17.22 24.83
C MET A 88 0.43 18.65 24.30
N GLN A 89 -0.58 19.42 24.70
CA GLN A 89 -0.71 20.81 24.30
C GLN A 89 0.51 21.64 24.71
N ARG A 90 1.00 21.52 25.95
CA ARG A 90 2.20 22.25 26.40
C ARG A 90 3.45 21.87 25.61
N VAL A 91 3.63 20.58 25.29
CA VAL A 91 4.76 20.11 24.47
C VAL A 91 4.68 20.71 23.06
N ILE A 92 3.49 20.76 22.46
CA ILE A 92 3.29 21.36 21.14
C ILE A 92 3.55 22.88 21.18
N GLU A 93 2.96 23.58 22.15
CA GLU A 93 3.15 25.04 22.33
C GLU A 93 4.63 25.41 22.49
N THR A 94 5.39 24.61 23.26
CA THR A 94 6.85 24.81 23.43
C THR A 94 7.63 24.63 22.13
N ASN A 95 7.10 23.84 21.18
CA ASN A 95 7.73 23.56 19.89
C ASN A 95 6.98 24.19 18.70
N GLN A 96 6.14 25.19 18.96
CA GLN A 96 5.23 25.79 17.99
C GLN A 96 5.95 26.30 16.73
N SER A 97 7.12 26.93 16.88
CA SER A 97 7.87 27.47 15.74
C SER A 97 8.35 26.39 14.77
N LYS A 98 8.73 25.21 15.28
CA LYS A 98 9.13 24.06 14.46
C LYS A 98 7.91 23.49 13.72
N LEU A 99 6.78 23.34 14.42
CA LEU A 99 5.55 22.84 13.81
C LEU A 99 4.98 23.82 12.77
N ASP A 100 5.09 25.13 13.00
CA ASP A 100 4.72 26.18 12.04
C ASP A 100 5.54 26.05 10.75
N ALA A 101 6.84 25.78 10.84
CA ALA A 101 7.70 25.56 9.68
C ALA A 101 7.26 24.32 8.86
N ILE A 102 6.93 23.22 9.52
CA ILE A 102 6.38 22.02 8.87
C ILE A 102 5.06 22.32 8.18
N ALA A 103 4.13 23.01 8.85
CA ALA A 103 2.84 23.37 8.28
C ALA A 103 2.98 24.29 7.04
N LEU A 104 3.98 25.18 7.03
CA LEU A 104 4.31 26.02 5.87
C LEU A 104 4.82 25.20 4.68
N LEU A 105 5.57 24.13 4.92
CA LEU A 105 6.01 23.21 3.86
C LEU A 105 4.84 22.38 3.34
N LEU A 106 4.03 21.80 4.22
CA LEU A 106 2.84 21.02 3.85
C LEU A 106 1.87 21.84 2.99
N LYS A 107 1.70 23.14 3.28
CA LYS A 107 0.88 24.05 2.48
C LYS A 107 1.32 24.15 1.01
N LYS A 108 2.60 23.95 0.72
CA LYS A 108 3.15 24.04 -0.64
C LYS A 108 2.99 22.74 -1.43
N LEU A 109 2.61 21.63 -0.79
CA LEU A 109 2.43 20.36 -1.47
C LEU A 109 1.10 20.34 -2.25
N PRO A 110 1.09 19.87 -3.51
CA PRO A 110 -0.13 19.70 -4.28
C PRO A 110 -0.86 18.41 -3.88
N SER A 111 -1.14 18.21 -2.58
CA SER A 111 -1.80 17.02 -2.05
C SER A 111 -3.25 17.33 -1.65
N GLN A 112 -4.22 16.55 -2.09
CA GLN A 112 -5.63 16.73 -1.68
C GLN A 112 -5.94 16.32 -0.22
N LEU A 113 -5.10 15.48 0.38
CA LEU A 113 -5.31 14.87 1.70
C LEU A 113 -3.98 14.70 2.45
N ILE A 114 -3.97 15.13 3.70
CA ILE A 114 -2.90 14.87 4.67
C ILE A 114 -3.51 14.11 5.85
N LEU A 115 -2.98 12.93 6.16
CA LEU A 115 -3.33 12.22 7.40
C LEU A 115 -2.35 12.62 8.48
N SER A 116 -2.85 12.88 9.69
CA SER A 116 -2.02 13.31 10.82
C SER A 116 -2.20 12.39 12.02
N LEU A 117 -1.08 11.99 12.63
CA LEU A 117 -1.04 11.39 13.96
C LEU A 117 -0.82 12.44 15.05
N ILE A 118 -0.61 13.70 14.67
CA ILE A 118 -0.47 14.82 15.60
C ILE A 118 -1.89 15.28 15.97
N PRO A 119 -2.35 15.14 17.22
CA PRO A 119 -3.73 15.41 17.60
C PRO A 119 -4.04 16.91 17.72
N GLU A 120 -3.39 17.77 16.93
CA GLU A 120 -3.50 19.23 17.02
C GLU A 120 -4.09 19.83 15.74
N GLU A 121 -4.94 20.84 15.91
CA GLU A 121 -5.70 21.42 14.79
C GLU A 121 -5.41 22.90 14.56
N ALA A 122 -5.05 23.67 15.60
CA ALA A 122 -4.97 25.12 15.50
C ALA A 122 -3.86 25.57 14.54
N THR A 123 -2.71 24.89 14.55
CA THR A 123 -1.57 25.16 13.69
C THR A 123 -1.90 24.85 12.24
N PHE A 124 -2.38 23.64 11.98
CA PHE A 124 -2.73 23.22 10.62
C PHE A 124 -3.87 24.04 10.05
N SER A 125 -4.93 24.30 10.82
CA SER A 125 -6.06 25.11 10.36
C SER A 125 -5.64 26.55 10.05
N ARG A 126 -4.83 27.18 10.90
CA ARG A 126 -4.35 28.55 10.71
C ARG A 126 -3.44 28.68 9.47
N ILE A 127 -2.48 27.76 9.31
CA ILE A 127 -1.43 27.91 8.30
C ILE A 127 -1.89 27.39 6.93
N LEU A 128 -2.44 26.18 6.88
CA LEU A 128 -2.94 25.59 5.64
C LEU A 128 -4.25 26.23 5.19
N GLN A 129 -4.92 26.99 6.07
CA GLN A 129 -6.20 27.66 5.78
C GLN A 129 -7.28 26.69 5.30
N THR A 130 -7.29 25.51 5.93
CA THR A 130 -8.11 24.37 5.52
C THR A 130 -8.85 23.77 6.71
N PRO A 131 -9.99 23.07 6.50
CA PRO A 131 -10.63 22.32 7.55
C PRO A 131 -9.73 21.20 8.06
N VAL A 132 -9.48 21.21 9.38
CA VAL A 132 -8.94 20.04 10.09
C VAL A 132 -10.11 19.21 10.59
N ARG A 133 -10.04 17.90 10.36
CA ARG A 133 -11.02 16.90 10.80
C ARG A 133 -10.31 15.86 11.63
N TYR A 134 -11.05 15.08 12.40
CA TYR A 134 -10.44 14.13 13.32
C TYR A 134 -11.35 12.95 13.56
N TYR A 135 -10.72 11.80 13.82
CA TYR A 135 -11.42 10.61 14.26
C TYR A 135 -12.12 10.87 15.61
N HIS A 136 -13.35 10.36 15.76
CA HIS A 136 -14.07 10.40 17.01
C HIS A 136 -14.81 9.09 17.27
N LYS A 137 -14.42 8.36 18.32
CA LYS A 137 -14.93 7.01 18.66
C LYS A 137 -16.45 6.86 18.73
N ASN A 138 -17.17 7.90 19.16
CA ASN A 138 -18.64 7.87 19.26
C ASN A 138 -19.38 8.42 18.02
N LYS A 139 -18.67 8.79 16.94
CA LYS A 139 -19.30 9.23 15.68
C LYS A 139 -19.14 8.11 14.65
N THR A 140 -20.27 7.57 14.19
CA THR A 140 -20.34 6.67 13.04
C THR A 140 -19.93 7.42 11.78
N SER A 141 -19.13 6.84 10.87
CA SER A 141 -18.71 7.49 9.62
C SER A 141 -19.85 7.95 8.74
N GLU A 142 -21.01 7.29 8.80
CA GLU A 142 -22.22 7.72 8.09
C GLU A 142 -22.71 9.13 8.46
N LYS A 143 -22.25 9.68 9.60
CA LYS A 143 -22.61 11.02 10.07
C LYS A 143 -21.52 12.08 9.86
N GLU A 144 -20.29 11.67 9.55
CA GLU A 144 -19.19 12.60 9.30
C GLU A 144 -18.92 12.69 7.79
N VAL A 145 -19.46 13.74 7.18
CA VAL A 145 -19.25 14.04 5.77
C VAL A 145 -18.03 14.95 5.65
N LEU A 146 -16.99 14.46 4.98
CA LEU A 146 -15.85 15.30 4.63
C LEU A 146 -16.20 16.19 3.43
N PRO A 147 -15.66 17.42 3.36
CA PRO A 147 -15.73 18.17 2.12
C PRO A 147 -15.02 17.38 1.00
N PRO A 148 -15.41 17.58 -0.27
CA PRO A 148 -14.68 16.99 -1.39
C PRO A 148 -13.18 17.32 -1.30
N LEU A 149 -12.35 16.28 -1.40
CA LEU A 149 -10.90 16.44 -1.36
C LEU A 149 -10.45 17.16 -2.63
N SER A 150 -9.63 18.21 -2.46
CA SER A 150 -9.09 19.00 -3.56
C SER A 150 -7.68 19.47 -3.24
N PRO A 151 -6.76 19.50 -4.23
CA PRO A 151 -5.43 20.10 -4.06
C PRO A 151 -5.48 21.59 -3.68
N ASP A 152 -6.51 22.32 -4.13
CA ASP A 152 -6.67 23.75 -3.83
C ASP A 152 -7.13 24.01 -2.38
N SER A 153 -7.67 22.99 -1.71
CA SER A 153 -8.13 23.03 -0.32
C SER A 153 -7.83 21.68 0.35
N PRO A 154 -6.56 21.41 0.67
CA PRO A 154 -6.12 20.10 1.17
C PRO A 154 -6.77 19.78 2.50
N THR A 155 -7.45 18.64 2.67
CA THR A 155 -8.02 18.30 3.98
C THR A 155 -6.95 17.68 4.88
N VAL A 156 -6.86 18.14 6.14
CA VAL A 156 -6.06 17.47 7.18
C VAL A 156 -6.98 16.63 8.04
N TYR A 157 -6.67 15.34 8.20
CA TYR A 157 -7.46 14.44 9.03
C TYR A 157 -6.61 13.79 10.12
N ASN A 158 -6.88 14.13 11.38
CA ASN A 158 -6.20 13.59 12.55
C ASN A 158 -6.79 12.22 12.92
N ILE A 159 -6.04 11.14 12.69
CA ILE A 159 -6.55 9.78 12.90
C ILE A 159 -6.48 9.32 14.36
N LEU A 160 -5.76 10.03 15.23
CA LEU A 160 -5.67 9.75 16.68
C LEU A 160 -6.53 10.69 17.54
N GLY A 161 -7.49 11.39 16.92
CA GLY A 161 -8.39 12.31 17.61
C GLY A 161 -7.89 13.74 17.68
N SER A 162 -8.41 14.49 18.64
CA SER A 162 -8.31 15.94 18.74
C SER A 162 -8.02 16.39 20.18
N LEU A 163 -7.06 17.30 20.35
CA LEU A 163 -6.79 17.95 21.64
C LEU A 163 -7.94 18.87 22.06
N SER A 164 -8.61 19.51 21.09
CA SER A 164 -9.78 20.35 21.34
C SER A 164 -11.01 19.56 21.83
N GLN A 165 -11.07 18.26 21.50
CA GLN A 165 -12.08 17.30 21.96
C GLN A 165 -11.40 16.09 22.57
N SER A 166 -10.81 16.28 23.75
CA SER A 166 -9.93 15.30 24.39
C SER A 166 -10.52 13.89 24.53
N GLU A 167 -11.84 13.73 24.61
CA GLU A 167 -12.51 12.43 24.62
C GLU A 167 -12.33 11.60 23.34
N SER A 168 -11.93 12.23 22.23
CA SER A 168 -11.66 11.58 20.95
C SER A 168 -10.24 11.01 20.84
N LEU A 169 -9.35 11.38 21.76
CA LEU A 169 -7.94 11.00 21.77
C LEU A 169 -7.73 9.48 21.91
N VAL A 170 -6.77 8.95 21.16
CA VAL A 170 -6.40 7.53 21.16
C VAL A 170 -5.01 7.35 21.78
N PHE A 171 -4.93 7.40 23.12
CA PHE A 171 -3.66 7.31 23.87
C PHE A 171 -3.72 6.44 25.13
N THR A 172 -4.75 5.61 25.27
CA THR A 172 -4.81 4.54 26.27
C THR A 172 -5.08 3.21 25.58
N TYR A 173 -4.82 2.08 26.23
CA TYR A 173 -5.15 0.76 25.66
C TYR A 173 -6.65 0.63 25.35
N ASP A 174 -7.52 1.11 26.25
CA ASP A 174 -8.98 1.10 26.01
C ASP A 174 -9.32 1.87 24.73
N ASP A 175 -8.77 3.08 24.57
CA ASP A 175 -9.04 3.92 23.41
C ASP A 175 -8.46 3.31 22.13
N LEU A 176 -7.27 2.67 22.19
CA LEU A 176 -6.66 1.98 21.06
C LEU A 176 -7.49 0.78 20.61
N PHE A 177 -8.00 -0.03 21.53
CA PHE A 177 -8.85 -1.17 21.19
C PHE A 177 -10.17 -0.70 20.58
N GLU A 178 -10.84 0.28 21.18
CA GLU A 178 -12.05 0.90 20.61
C GLU A 178 -11.79 1.45 19.19
N TYR A 179 -10.63 2.12 19.00
CA TYR A 179 -10.21 2.65 17.70
C TYR A 179 -10.03 1.54 16.65
N ILE A 180 -9.25 0.51 16.94
CA ILE A 180 -9.00 -0.61 16.02
C ILE A 180 -10.33 -1.30 15.66
N PHE A 181 -11.18 -1.59 16.65
CA PHE A 181 -12.49 -2.19 16.39
C PHE A 181 -13.40 -1.29 15.57
N SER A 182 -13.35 0.03 15.78
CA SER A 182 -14.15 0.95 14.97
C SER A 182 -13.75 0.92 13.49
N ILE A 183 -12.45 0.97 13.19
CA ILE A 183 -11.94 0.97 11.81
C ILE A 183 -12.22 -0.36 11.11
N LEU A 184 -12.11 -1.48 11.84
CA LEU A 184 -12.37 -2.82 11.32
C LEU A 184 -13.87 -3.17 11.21
N GLY A 185 -14.70 -2.54 12.04
CA GLY A 185 -16.12 -2.84 12.19
C GLY A 185 -17.03 -1.91 11.38
N ASP A 186 -18.14 -1.50 12.00
CA ASP A 186 -19.21 -0.70 11.38
C ASP A 186 -18.87 0.80 11.34
N ASN A 187 -18.02 1.29 12.24
CA ASN A 187 -17.60 2.69 12.35
C ASN A 187 -16.31 2.98 11.56
N ARG A 188 -16.31 2.59 10.28
CA ARG A 188 -15.17 2.76 9.37
C ARG A 188 -14.76 4.23 9.23
N LEU A 189 -13.62 4.52 8.60
CA LEU A 189 -13.26 5.89 8.22
C LEU A 189 -14.33 6.53 7.30
N PRO A 190 -14.48 7.87 7.26
CA PRO A 190 -15.36 8.55 6.30
C PRO A 190 -15.15 8.08 4.85
N GLN A 191 -16.23 8.10 4.06
CA GLN A 191 -16.22 7.50 2.71
C GLN A 191 -15.17 8.15 1.81
N GLU A 192 -14.98 9.46 1.90
CA GLU A 192 -13.99 10.20 1.13
C GLU A 192 -12.56 9.73 1.47
N LEU A 193 -12.26 9.45 2.75
CA LEU A 193 -10.96 8.86 3.12
C LEU A 193 -10.82 7.44 2.61
N GLN A 194 -11.86 6.62 2.69
CA GLN A 194 -11.79 5.25 2.18
C GLN A 194 -11.52 5.23 0.67
N ILE A 195 -12.12 6.16 -0.09
CA ILE A 195 -11.87 6.30 -1.53
C ILE A 195 -10.43 6.73 -1.75
N ALA A 196 -9.97 7.79 -1.08
CA ALA A 196 -8.61 8.29 -1.22
C ALA A 196 -7.55 7.23 -0.87
N LEU A 197 -7.72 6.51 0.24
CA LEU A 197 -6.84 5.43 0.68
C LEU A 197 -6.79 4.28 -0.35
N LYS A 198 -7.91 3.93 -0.98
CA LYS A 198 -7.96 2.88 -2.01
C LYS A 198 -7.30 3.31 -3.32
N SER A 199 -7.51 4.56 -3.72
CA SER A 199 -6.95 5.12 -4.96
C SER A 199 -5.48 5.47 -4.85
N ALA A 200 -4.96 5.67 -3.64
CA ALA A 200 -3.54 5.94 -3.43
C ALA A 200 -2.68 4.76 -3.93
N GLU A 201 -1.62 5.08 -4.65
CA GLU A 201 -0.58 4.15 -5.08
C GLU A 201 0.66 4.25 -4.20
N ARG A 202 0.88 5.45 -3.61
CA ARG A 202 2.01 5.74 -2.74
C ARG A 202 1.58 6.38 -1.42
N PHE A 203 2.24 5.97 -0.34
CA PHE A 203 2.13 6.58 0.98
C PHE A 203 3.49 7.09 1.44
N ILE A 204 3.56 8.32 1.95
CA ILE A 204 4.77 8.90 2.51
C ILE A 204 4.55 9.16 3.99
N PHE A 205 5.27 8.46 4.85
CA PHE A 205 5.22 8.63 6.30
C PHE A 205 6.39 9.49 6.77
N LEU A 206 6.09 10.59 7.47
CA LEU A 206 7.08 11.56 7.94
C LEU A 206 7.03 11.65 9.46
N GLY A 207 8.10 11.25 10.16
CA GLY A 207 8.17 11.38 11.62
C GLY A 207 7.19 10.45 12.36
N VAL A 208 6.95 9.27 11.78
CA VAL A 208 6.02 8.27 12.30
C VAL A 208 6.82 7.12 12.88
N ASN A 209 6.63 6.81 14.16
CA ASN A 209 7.34 5.71 14.81
C ASN A 209 6.71 4.35 14.45
N PHE A 210 7.49 3.50 13.77
CA PHE A 210 7.06 2.18 13.32
C PHE A 210 7.32 1.05 14.31
N ASN A 211 7.96 1.26 15.46
CA ASN A 211 8.31 0.15 16.36
C ASN A 211 7.08 -0.47 17.06
N LYS A 212 5.90 0.17 17.00
CA LYS A 212 4.68 -0.33 17.63
C LYS A 212 3.98 -1.42 16.81
N TRP A 213 3.58 -2.50 17.48
CA TRP A 213 2.79 -3.57 16.86
C TRP A 213 1.48 -3.08 16.22
N TYR A 214 0.78 -2.14 16.86
CA TYR A 214 -0.49 -1.63 16.34
C TYR A 214 -0.29 -0.68 15.17
N MET A 215 0.87 -0.04 15.05
CA MET A 215 1.19 0.73 13.84
C MET A 215 1.36 -0.21 12.66
N HIS A 216 1.96 -1.39 12.83
CA HIS A 216 2.04 -2.39 11.76
C HIS A 216 0.65 -2.82 11.29
N LEU A 217 -0.28 -2.99 12.23
CA LEU A 217 -1.68 -3.29 11.90
C LEU A 217 -2.36 -2.10 11.19
N LEU A 218 -2.23 -0.89 11.72
CA LEU A 218 -2.81 0.32 11.14
C LEU A 218 -2.31 0.54 9.72
N LEU A 219 -1.02 0.32 9.45
CA LEU A 219 -0.42 0.41 8.12
C LEU A 219 -0.97 -0.63 7.17
N LYS A 220 -1.11 -1.89 7.62
CA LYS A 220 -1.76 -2.92 6.81
C LYS A 220 -3.22 -2.58 6.51
N LEU A 221 -3.91 -1.84 7.38
CA LEU A 221 -5.27 -1.39 7.13
C LEU A 221 -5.34 -0.18 6.19
N LEU A 222 -4.40 0.76 6.29
CA LEU A 222 -4.39 2.00 5.50
C LEU A 222 -3.74 1.83 4.12
N ALA A 223 -2.70 1.00 4.02
CA ALA A 223 -1.78 0.97 2.88
C ALA A 223 -1.47 -0.46 2.37
N SER A 224 -2.38 -1.44 2.56
CA SER A 224 -2.13 -2.85 2.17
C SER A 224 -1.62 -2.97 0.72
N ASP A 225 -0.41 -3.51 0.56
CA ASP A 225 0.22 -3.88 -0.71
C ASP A 225 0.49 -2.69 -1.67
N LYS A 226 0.66 -1.49 -1.11
CA LYS A 226 0.97 -0.24 -1.83
C LYS A 226 2.44 0.17 -1.63
N ASN A 227 2.94 1.11 -2.44
CA ASN A 227 4.29 1.65 -2.27
C ASN A 227 4.33 2.52 -1.03
N VAL A 228 5.13 2.16 -0.03
CA VAL A 228 5.22 2.95 1.20
C VAL A 228 6.64 3.45 1.40
N LEU A 229 6.78 4.77 1.45
CA LEU A 229 8.01 5.47 1.81
C LEU A 229 7.92 5.90 3.27
N ALA A 230 8.92 5.52 4.07
CA ALA A 230 9.04 5.89 5.46
C ALA A 230 10.29 6.73 5.68
N ILE A 231 10.09 7.94 6.20
CA ILE A 231 11.15 8.83 6.67
C ILE A 231 11.06 8.83 8.20
N ASP A 232 11.71 7.84 8.81
CA ASP A 232 11.78 7.65 10.26
C ASP A 232 13.20 7.33 10.70
N ASP A 233 13.75 8.15 11.58
CA ASP A 233 15.10 8.00 12.14
C ASP A 233 15.14 7.10 13.39
N HIS A 234 13.99 6.59 13.86
CA HIS A 234 13.87 5.93 15.17
C HIS A 234 13.76 4.40 15.12
N ILE A 235 13.89 3.78 13.94
CA ILE A 235 13.90 2.31 13.85
C ILE A 235 15.31 1.79 14.15
N PRO A 236 15.51 0.99 15.22
CA PRO A 236 16.80 0.40 15.50
C PRO A 236 17.29 -0.43 14.31
N GLU A 237 18.59 -0.35 13.99
CA GLU A 237 19.17 -1.02 12.82
C GLU A 237 18.84 -2.53 12.77
N ALA A 238 18.83 -3.19 13.94
CA ALA A 238 18.46 -4.59 14.08
C ALA A 238 17.00 -4.90 13.72
N SER A 239 16.09 -3.94 13.85
CA SER A 239 14.67 -4.06 13.51
C SER A 239 14.34 -3.49 12.14
N ARG A 240 15.24 -2.67 11.57
CA ARG A 240 15.06 -1.94 10.30
C ARG A 240 14.72 -2.90 9.16
N THR A 241 15.55 -3.91 8.93
CA THR A 241 15.32 -4.92 7.88
C THR A 241 14.02 -5.69 8.08
N PHE A 242 13.66 -6.04 9.32
CA PHE A 242 12.43 -6.78 9.61
C PHE A 242 11.18 -5.94 9.37
N ILE A 243 11.17 -4.69 9.85
CA ILE A 243 10.05 -3.76 9.70
C ILE A 243 9.89 -3.36 8.23
N MET A 244 10.98 -3.06 7.53
CA MET A 244 10.98 -2.75 6.09
C MET A 244 10.39 -3.89 5.25
N ASN A 245 10.87 -5.12 5.46
CA ASN A 245 10.41 -6.27 4.67
C ASN A 245 8.97 -6.65 4.99
N ARG A 246 8.55 -6.57 6.26
CA ARG A 246 7.19 -6.96 6.69
C ARG A 246 6.12 -5.98 6.22
N LEU A 247 6.46 -4.69 6.13
CA LEU A 247 5.53 -3.62 5.81
C LEU A 247 5.72 -3.05 4.41
N SER A 248 6.63 -3.62 3.61
CA SER A 248 6.98 -3.12 2.27
C SER A 248 7.37 -1.64 2.30
N LEU A 249 8.12 -1.24 3.33
CA LEU A 249 8.58 0.13 3.53
C LEU A 249 9.94 0.32 2.86
N GLU A 250 10.03 1.33 2.02
CA GLU A 250 11.30 1.89 1.58
C GLU A 250 11.67 3.04 2.52
N MET A 251 12.88 2.97 3.08
CA MET A 251 13.42 4.03 3.92
C MET A 251 14.39 4.88 3.12
N MET A 252 14.28 6.19 3.26
CA MET A 252 15.25 7.12 2.68
C MET A 252 16.04 7.78 3.81
N ASP A 253 17.33 8.00 3.57
CA ASP A 253 18.24 8.61 4.55
C ASP A 253 18.09 10.15 4.55
N TYR A 254 16.97 10.63 5.08
CA TYR A 254 16.66 12.05 5.29
C TYR A 254 16.07 12.26 6.68
N THR A 255 16.34 13.41 7.27
CA THR A 255 15.47 13.87 8.35
C THR A 255 14.09 14.23 7.78
N PRO A 256 12.98 14.04 8.53
CA PRO A 256 11.63 14.31 8.02
C PRO A 256 11.45 15.73 7.47
N SER A 257 12.02 16.74 8.12
CA SER A 257 11.96 18.13 7.67
C SER A 257 12.75 18.38 6.38
N ALA A 258 13.94 17.76 6.24
CA ALA A 258 14.77 17.93 5.06
C ALA A 258 14.15 17.23 3.84
N PHE A 259 13.58 16.04 4.04
CA PHE A 259 12.82 15.36 2.99
C PHE A 259 11.64 16.20 2.52
N LEU A 260 10.84 16.72 3.46
CA LEU A 260 9.66 17.52 3.14
C LEU A 260 10.03 18.81 2.38
N ASP A 261 11.10 19.49 2.79
CA ASP A 261 11.59 20.68 2.07
C ASP A 261 12.01 20.34 0.64
N LYS A 262 12.81 19.29 0.45
CA LYS A 262 13.23 18.80 -0.88
C LYS A 262 12.03 18.40 -1.74
N LEU A 263 11.04 17.70 -1.16
CA LEU A 263 9.82 17.31 -1.84
C LEU A 263 9.04 18.53 -2.35
N THR A 264 8.90 19.56 -1.51
CA THR A 264 8.20 20.80 -1.91
C THR A 264 8.93 21.56 -3.00
N CYS A 265 10.27 21.64 -2.93
CA CYS A 265 11.09 22.27 -3.97
C CYS A 265 10.92 21.54 -5.31
N ASN A 266 11.02 20.22 -5.30
CA ASN A 266 10.88 19.39 -6.50
C ASN A 266 9.49 19.52 -7.14
N CYS A 267 8.42 19.53 -6.33
CA CYS A 267 7.06 19.76 -6.83
C CYS A 267 6.91 21.15 -7.45
N HIS A 268 7.53 22.17 -6.85
CA HIS A 268 7.49 23.54 -7.37
C HIS A 268 8.25 23.67 -8.70
N ASP A 269 9.43 23.05 -8.81
CA ASP A 269 10.22 23.08 -10.03
C ASP A 269 9.54 22.33 -11.19
N ALA A 270 8.89 21.19 -10.89
CA ALA A 270 8.10 20.45 -11.87
C ALA A 270 6.85 21.23 -12.35
N ALA A 271 6.35 22.19 -11.56
CA ALA A 271 5.19 23.01 -11.89
C ALA A 271 5.53 24.26 -12.74
N LYS A 272 6.82 24.62 -12.91
CA LYS A 272 7.22 25.77 -13.74
C LYS A 272 7.00 25.47 -15.23
N PRO A 273 6.41 26.39 -16.01
CA PRO A 273 6.36 26.25 -17.46
C PRO A 273 7.79 26.21 -17.99
N LYS A 274 8.13 25.16 -18.75
CA LYS A 274 9.45 25.05 -19.39
C LYS A 274 9.56 26.14 -20.45
N ASP A 275 10.54 27.05 -20.29
CA ASP A 275 10.82 28.15 -21.21
C ASP A 275 11.41 27.58 -22.51
N ASP A 276 10.74 27.83 -23.63
CA ASP A 276 10.89 27.09 -24.89
C ASP A 276 12.00 27.68 -25.80
N THR A 277 13.09 28.15 -25.20
CA THR A 277 14.28 28.60 -25.96
C THR A 277 15.57 28.01 -25.41
N ALA A 278 16.16 27.12 -26.24
CA ALA A 278 17.50 26.53 -26.14
C ALA A 278 17.69 25.27 -25.28
N LEU A 279 16.99 24.20 -25.64
CA LEU A 279 17.56 22.99 -26.26
C LEU A 279 16.37 22.14 -26.69
N LYS A 280 16.24 21.89 -28.00
CA LYS A 280 15.20 20.99 -28.52
C LYS A 280 15.24 19.71 -27.70
N PRO A 281 14.10 19.20 -27.19
CA PRO A 281 14.08 17.84 -26.72
C PRO A 281 14.44 17.01 -27.94
N VAL A 282 15.49 16.21 -27.83
CA VAL A 282 15.62 15.03 -28.67
C VAL A 282 14.47 14.13 -28.24
N VAL A 283 13.29 14.38 -28.79
CA VAL A 283 12.26 13.37 -28.94
C VAL A 283 12.87 12.36 -29.90
N LYS A 284 13.60 11.40 -29.35
CA LYS A 284 13.54 10.08 -29.95
C LYS A 284 12.08 9.65 -29.80
N PRO A 285 11.43 9.18 -30.86
CA PRO A 285 10.08 8.66 -30.74
C PRO A 285 10.05 7.68 -29.56
N ILE A 286 9.04 7.81 -28.71
CA ILE A 286 8.64 6.75 -27.79
C ILE A 286 8.37 5.56 -28.69
N ASN A 287 9.36 4.67 -28.79
CA ASN A 287 9.09 3.33 -29.26
C ASN A 287 8.07 2.78 -28.25
N ALA A 288 6.94 2.32 -28.77
CA ALA A 288 6.11 1.29 -28.13
C ALA A 288 7.02 0.32 -27.35
N PRO A 289 6.59 -0.20 -26.18
CA PRO A 289 7.45 -0.91 -25.24
C PRO A 289 8.41 -1.78 -26.02
N THR A 290 9.70 -1.40 -25.98
CA THR A 290 10.70 -2.09 -26.77
C THR A 290 10.81 -3.46 -26.13
N SER A 291 10.07 -4.42 -26.69
CA SER A 291 10.34 -5.83 -26.55
C SER A 291 11.84 -5.97 -26.75
N VAL A 292 12.55 -6.36 -25.70
CA VAL A 292 13.83 -7.03 -25.90
C VAL A 292 13.49 -8.16 -26.87
N SER A 293 13.92 -8.05 -28.14
CA SER A 293 13.56 -9.03 -29.15
C SER A 293 14.21 -10.36 -28.74
N LYS A 294 13.42 -11.19 -28.03
CA LYS A 294 13.87 -12.49 -27.55
C LYS A 294 14.30 -13.30 -28.78
N PRO A 295 15.48 -13.94 -28.77
CA PRO A 295 15.95 -14.68 -29.93
C PRO A 295 14.91 -15.74 -30.31
N LYS A 296 14.66 -15.89 -31.61
CA LYS A 296 13.60 -16.74 -32.19
C LYS A 296 13.53 -18.16 -31.59
N ASN A 297 14.67 -18.71 -31.20
CA ASN A 297 14.81 -20.06 -30.64
C ASN A 297 14.78 -20.13 -29.11
N SER A 298 14.56 -19.03 -28.38
CA SER A 298 14.40 -19.08 -26.92
C SER A 298 13.05 -19.69 -26.52
N PRO A 299 12.97 -20.36 -25.35
CA PRO A 299 11.70 -20.88 -24.87
C PRO A 299 10.66 -19.76 -24.68
N VAL A 300 9.39 -20.08 -24.89
CA VAL A 300 8.27 -19.20 -24.55
C VAL A 300 8.03 -19.29 -23.05
N ARG A 301 8.09 -18.15 -22.36
CA ARG A 301 7.82 -18.10 -20.92
C ARG A 301 6.33 -18.10 -20.65
N ILE A 302 5.89 -19.05 -19.84
CA ILE A 302 4.48 -19.26 -19.50
C ILE A 302 4.28 -18.97 -18.02
N PHE A 303 3.35 -18.08 -17.70
CA PHE A 303 2.87 -17.87 -16.34
C PHE A 303 1.64 -18.75 -16.08
N LEU A 304 1.70 -19.64 -15.09
CA LEU A 304 0.59 -20.54 -14.74
C LEU A 304 -0.15 -20.02 -13.50
N SER A 305 -1.37 -19.50 -13.70
CA SER A 305 -2.25 -19.01 -12.64
C SER A 305 -3.31 -20.06 -12.29
N TYR A 306 -3.40 -20.44 -11.02
CA TYR A 306 -4.34 -21.45 -10.52
C TYR A 306 -4.71 -21.20 -9.06
N ALA A 307 -5.86 -21.68 -8.62
CA ALA A 307 -6.19 -21.70 -7.20
C ALA A 307 -5.47 -22.87 -6.53
N HIS A 308 -4.84 -22.65 -5.36
CA HIS A 308 -4.08 -23.70 -4.66
C HIS A 308 -4.85 -25.01 -4.45
N VAL A 309 -6.17 -24.94 -4.27
CA VAL A 309 -7.06 -26.09 -4.10
C VAL A 309 -7.25 -26.94 -5.37
N ASP A 310 -6.81 -26.47 -6.53
CA ASP A 310 -6.88 -27.16 -7.82
C ASP A 310 -5.49 -27.68 -8.27
N GLU A 311 -4.56 -27.88 -7.34
CA GLU A 311 -3.19 -28.35 -7.59
C GLU A 311 -3.09 -29.66 -8.37
N ASP A 312 -4.04 -30.58 -8.21
CA ASP A 312 -4.00 -31.87 -8.91
C ASP A 312 -4.21 -31.69 -10.42
N PHE A 313 -5.10 -30.77 -10.84
CA PHE A 313 -5.28 -30.45 -12.27
C PHE A 313 -4.03 -29.85 -12.88
N LYS A 314 -3.31 -29.06 -12.09
CA LYS A 314 -2.03 -28.45 -12.47
C LYS A 314 -0.94 -29.50 -12.67
N LYS A 315 -0.83 -30.48 -11.77
CA LYS A 315 0.15 -31.58 -11.90
C LYS A 315 -0.05 -32.35 -13.20
N GLU A 316 -1.29 -32.73 -13.50
CA GLU A 316 -1.61 -33.41 -14.76
C GLU A 316 -1.28 -32.55 -15.97
N LEU A 317 -1.60 -31.26 -15.96
CA LEU A 317 -1.23 -30.34 -17.04
C LEU A 317 0.29 -30.28 -17.25
N LEU A 318 1.09 -30.22 -16.19
CA LEU A 318 2.56 -30.20 -16.29
C LEU A 318 3.10 -31.52 -16.86
N ILE A 319 2.50 -32.67 -16.52
CA ILE A 319 2.83 -33.97 -17.11
C ILE A 319 2.52 -33.95 -18.61
N THR A 320 1.33 -33.45 -19.01
CA THR A 320 0.93 -33.33 -20.41
C THR A 320 1.88 -32.43 -21.19
N LEU A 321 2.32 -31.30 -20.62
CA LEU A 321 3.22 -30.34 -21.28
C LEU A 321 4.70 -30.77 -21.24
N SER A 322 5.05 -31.83 -20.51
CA SER A 322 6.44 -32.29 -20.34
C SER A 322 7.23 -32.52 -21.63
N PRO A 323 6.64 -32.93 -22.78
CA PRO A 323 7.40 -33.00 -24.04
C PRO A 323 7.89 -31.62 -24.51
N LEU A 324 7.08 -30.57 -24.32
CA LEU A 324 7.44 -29.19 -24.70
C LEU A 324 8.46 -28.57 -23.73
N ILE A 325 8.39 -28.93 -22.45
CA ILE A 325 9.30 -28.44 -21.39
C ILE A 325 10.67 -29.13 -21.53
N ASN A 326 10.69 -30.46 -21.61
CA ASN A 326 11.91 -31.24 -21.40
C ASN A 326 12.58 -31.69 -22.71
N GLN A 327 11.80 -32.13 -23.70
CA GLN A 327 12.36 -32.71 -24.93
C GLN A 327 12.67 -31.63 -25.96
N SER A 328 11.66 -30.85 -26.36
CA SER A 328 11.86 -29.78 -27.36
C SER A 328 12.33 -28.46 -26.75
N LYS A 329 12.22 -28.30 -25.42
CA LYS A 329 12.61 -27.09 -24.66
C LYS A 329 12.01 -25.81 -25.25
N GLU A 330 10.77 -25.93 -25.71
CA GLU A 330 10.08 -24.85 -26.39
C GLU A 330 9.37 -23.89 -25.44
N ILE A 331 9.13 -24.32 -24.19
CA ILE A 331 8.46 -23.54 -23.15
C ILE A 331 9.19 -23.62 -21.83
N GLU A 332 9.08 -22.55 -21.05
CA GLU A 332 9.53 -22.44 -19.66
C GLU A 332 8.30 -22.05 -18.83
N ILE A 333 7.91 -22.85 -17.84
CA ILE A 333 6.71 -22.60 -17.02
C ILE A 333 7.13 -22.09 -15.65
N TRP A 334 6.57 -20.94 -15.29
CA TRP A 334 6.67 -20.34 -13.97
C TRP A 334 5.36 -20.52 -13.20
N GLU A 335 5.46 -20.87 -11.92
CA GLU A 335 4.34 -20.96 -10.98
C GLU A 335 4.72 -20.41 -9.60
N ASP A 336 3.70 -19.99 -8.83
CA ASP A 336 3.81 -19.42 -7.48
C ASP A 336 4.66 -20.22 -6.48
N ARG A 337 4.77 -21.54 -6.65
CA ARG A 337 5.56 -22.45 -5.83
C ARG A 337 7.04 -22.49 -6.14
N GLN A 338 7.47 -21.88 -7.25
CA GLN A 338 8.89 -21.77 -7.58
C GLN A 338 9.61 -20.63 -6.84
N ILE A 339 8.86 -19.89 -6.01
CA ILE A 339 9.40 -18.83 -5.15
C ILE A 339 10.11 -19.49 -3.96
N VAL A 340 11.43 -19.31 -3.90
CA VAL A 340 12.27 -19.87 -2.83
C VAL A 340 11.92 -19.21 -1.50
N ALA A 341 11.88 -19.99 -0.42
CA ALA A 341 11.61 -19.47 0.93
C ALA A 341 12.54 -18.29 1.25
N GLY A 342 11.96 -17.09 1.45
CA GLY A 342 12.69 -15.83 1.64
C GLY A 342 12.67 -14.86 0.45
N GLN A 343 12.12 -15.25 -0.72
CA GLN A 343 11.86 -14.33 -1.83
C GLN A 343 10.49 -13.67 -1.70
N GLU A 344 10.41 -12.40 -2.09
CA GLU A 344 9.19 -11.60 -2.04
C GLU A 344 8.14 -12.10 -3.05
N TRP A 345 7.04 -12.63 -2.52
CA TRP A 345 6.00 -13.32 -3.29
C TRP A 345 5.40 -12.45 -4.42
N GLY A 346 5.10 -11.17 -4.13
CA GLY A 346 4.47 -10.25 -5.09
C GLY A 346 5.41 -9.68 -6.17
N LYS A 347 6.68 -9.39 -5.85
CA LYS A 347 7.66 -8.91 -6.85
C LYS A 347 8.06 -10.02 -7.82
N SER A 348 8.20 -11.25 -7.32
CA SER A 348 8.42 -12.42 -8.18
C SER A 348 7.21 -12.68 -9.07
N ILE A 349 5.97 -12.64 -8.56
CA ILE A 349 4.76 -12.83 -9.38
C ILE A 349 4.63 -11.75 -10.46
N THR A 350 4.76 -10.46 -10.13
CA THR A 350 4.62 -9.37 -11.12
C THR A 350 5.75 -9.38 -12.14
N SER A 351 7.01 -9.56 -11.72
CA SER A 351 8.17 -9.66 -12.63
C SER A 351 8.07 -10.88 -13.56
N GLU A 352 7.61 -12.02 -13.04
CA GLU A 352 7.47 -13.24 -13.83
C GLU A 352 6.26 -13.16 -14.75
N LEU A 353 5.17 -12.54 -14.29
CA LEU A 353 4.05 -12.18 -15.14
C LEU A 353 4.52 -11.24 -16.25
N GLU A 354 5.30 -10.19 -15.95
CA GLU A 354 5.87 -9.22 -16.91
C GLU A 354 6.78 -9.86 -17.96
N THR A 355 7.63 -10.82 -17.56
CA THR A 355 8.54 -11.49 -18.49
C THR A 355 7.89 -12.66 -19.26
N SER A 356 6.72 -13.13 -18.82
CA SER A 356 5.94 -14.15 -19.52
C SER A 356 5.31 -13.61 -20.81
N GLU A 357 5.18 -14.49 -21.80
CA GLU A 357 4.55 -14.19 -23.11
C GLU A 357 3.19 -14.87 -23.26
N LEU A 358 2.95 -15.93 -22.48
CA LEU A 358 1.68 -16.66 -22.42
C LEU A 358 1.27 -16.82 -20.96
N MET A 359 0.03 -16.48 -20.64
CA MET A 359 -0.58 -16.79 -19.35
C MET A 359 -1.58 -17.93 -19.52
N ILE A 360 -1.45 -18.99 -18.72
CA ILE A 360 -2.45 -20.06 -18.63
C ILE A 360 -3.22 -19.89 -17.34
N CYS A 361 -4.54 -19.73 -17.43
CA CYS A 361 -5.43 -19.59 -16.28
C CYS A 361 -6.22 -20.89 -16.07
N LEU A 362 -6.00 -21.58 -14.96
CA LEU A 362 -6.79 -22.76 -14.59
C LEU A 362 -8.11 -22.33 -13.92
N VAL A 363 -9.15 -22.21 -14.74
CA VAL A 363 -10.44 -21.63 -14.34
C VAL A 363 -11.30 -22.67 -13.62
N SER A 364 -11.64 -22.36 -12.37
CA SER A 364 -12.56 -23.10 -11.51
C SER A 364 -13.39 -22.12 -10.67
N ARG A 365 -14.39 -22.60 -9.91
CA ARG A 365 -15.10 -21.75 -8.93
C ARG A 365 -14.16 -21.11 -7.90
N ASN A 366 -13.08 -21.79 -7.53
CA ASN A 366 -12.11 -21.29 -6.56
C ASN A 366 -11.21 -20.23 -7.17
N PHE A 367 -10.78 -20.44 -8.42
CA PHE A 367 -10.08 -19.42 -9.21
C PHE A 367 -10.91 -18.15 -9.32
N LEU A 368 -12.22 -18.29 -9.63
CA LEU A 368 -13.13 -17.14 -9.74
C LEU A 368 -13.42 -16.43 -8.41
N ASN A 369 -13.24 -17.11 -7.28
CA ASN A 369 -13.42 -16.53 -5.94
C ASN A 369 -12.14 -15.84 -5.42
N SER A 370 -11.00 -16.04 -6.07
CA SER A 370 -9.75 -15.36 -5.74
C SER A 370 -9.72 -13.99 -6.42
N LYS A 371 -10.16 -12.95 -5.69
CA LYS A 371 -10.16 -11.56 -6.20
C LYS A 371 -8.79 -11.12 -6.72
N TYR A 372 -7.71 -11.61 -6.11
CA TYR A 372 -6.34 -11.30 -6.51
C TYR A 372 -6.00 -11.78 -7.94
N CYS A 373 -6.32 -13.03 -8.28
CA CYS A 373 -6.03 -13.60 -9.61
C CYS A 373 -6.82 -12.87 -10.72
N ILE A 374 -8.06 -12.47 -10.43
CA ILE A 374 -8.95 -11.84 -11.40
C ILE A 374 -8.62 -10.35 -11.61
N GLU A 375 -8.48 -9.59 -10.53
CA GLU A 375 -8.44 -8.13 -10.58
C GLU A 375 -7.02 -7.60 -10.83
N GLN A 376 -5.97 -8.34 -10.45
CA GLN A 376 -4.58 -7.91 -10.60
C GLN A 376 -3.85 -8.64 -11.73
N GLU A 377 -3.74 -9.98 -11.68
CA GLU A 377 -2.92 -10.74 -12.64
C GLU A 377 -3.50 -10.70 -14.05
N VAL A 378 -4.80 -10.96 -14.21
CA VAL A 378 -5.42 -11.00 -15.53
C VAL A 378 -5.62 -9.60 -16.10
N ALA A 379 -5.96 -8.60 -15.28
CA ALA A 379 -6.02 -7.22 -15.73
C ALA A 379 -4.65 -6.71 -16.22
N ASN A 380 -3.58 -7.04 -15.50
CA ASN A 380 -2.21 -6.69 -15.90
C ASN A 380 -1.80 -7.42 -17.20
N ALA A 381 -2.06 -8.73 -17.31
CA ALA A 381 -1.78 -9.49 -18.54
C ALA A 381 -2.53 -8.93 -19.77
N ILE A 382 -3.77 -8.47 -19.57
CA ILE A 382 -4.60 -7.87 -20.62
C ILE A 382 -4.08 -6.49 -21.03
N ASN A 383 -3.75 -5.64 -20.06
CA ASN A 383 -3.18 -4.32 -20.32
C ASN A 383 -1.83 -4.40 -21.05
N GLN A 384 -1.09 -5.48 -20.84
CA GLN A 384 0.18 -5.76 -21.52
C GLN A 384 0.03 -6.55 -22.84
N GLN A 385 -1.20 -6.71 -23.37
CA GLN A 385 -1.52 -7.43 -24.61
C GLN A 385 -0.97 -8.86 -24.68
N LYS A 386 -0.89 -9.57 -23.55
CA LYS A 386 -0.35 -10.93 -23.51
C LYS A 386 -1.34 -11.94 -24.06
N HIS A 387 -0.80 -13.04 -24.58
CA HIS A 387 -1.62 -14.20 -24.91
C HIS A 387 -2.13 -14.80 -23.59
N VAL A 388 -3.44 -14.92 -23.45
CA VAL A 388 -4.09 -15.49 -22.26
C VAL A 388 -4.92 -16.68 -22.71
N LEU A 389 -4.61 -17.86 -22.16
CA LEU A 389 -5.29 -19.12 -22.42
C LEU A 389 -6.08 -19.56 -21.18
N PRO A 390 -7.41 -19.36 -21.16
CA PRO A 390 -8.25 -19.92 -20.11
C PRO A 390 -8.47 -21.43 -20.32
N VAL A 391 -8.11 -22.22 -19.31
CA VAL A 391 -8.34 -23.66 -19.26
C VAL A 391 -9.44 -23.95 -18.24
N LEU A 392 -10.60 -24.41 -18.70
CA LEU A 392 -11.75 -24.66 -17.85
C LEU A 392 -11.63 -26.01 -17.14
N LEU A 393 -11.35 -25.99 -15.84
CA LEU A 393 -11.20 -27.23 -15.06
C LEU A 393 -12.56 -27.86 -14.74
N LYS A 394 -13.51 -27.04 -14.30
CA LYS A 394 -14.84 -27.43 -13.80
C LYS A 394 -15.89 -26.47 -14.31
N SER A 395 -17.14 -26.91 -14.40
CA SER A 395 -18.25 -25.99 -14.68
C SER A 395 -18.34 -24.89 -13.61
N CYS A 396 -18.33 -23.63 -14.05
CA CYS A 396 -18.38 -22.44 -13.21
C CYS A 396 -18.94 -21.24 -13.98
N ALA A 397 -19.23 -20.14 -13.26
CA ALA A 397 -19.80 -18.91 -13.81
C ALA A 397 -18.80 -18.05 -14.62
N TRP A 398 -17.84 -18.67 -15.33
CA TRP A 398 -16.78 -17.95 -16.04
C TRP A 398 -17.31 -17.01 -17.14
N LYS A 399 -18.51 -17.29 -17.67
CA LYS A 399 -19.16 -16.45 -18.67
C LYS A 399 -19.55 -15.07 -18.14
N ASP A 400 -19.72 -14.94 -16.82
CA ASP A 400 -20.06 -13.66 -16.17
C ASP A 400 -18.83 -12.75 -16.02
N PHE A 401 -17.64 -13.24 -16.38
CA PHE A 401 -16.39 -12.49 -16.30
C PHE A 401 -15.98 -12.05 -17.72
N PRO A 402 -16.06 -10.75 -18.06
CA PRO A 402 -15.77 -10.23 -19.41
C PRO A 402 -14.40 -10.64 -19.95
N PHE A 403 -13.40 -10.74 -19.07
CA PHE A 403 -12.04 -11.09 -19.46
C PHE A 403 -11.86 -12.57 -19.85
N LEU A 404 -12.75 -13.46 -19.41
CA LEU A 404 -12.77 -14.88 -19.82
C LEU A 404 -13.72 -15.10 -21.00
N SER A 405 -14.92 -14.51 -20.94
CA SER A 405 -15.95 -14.66 -21.96
C SER A 405 -15.60 -14.05 -23.32
N SER A 406 -14.70 -13.05 -23.35
CA SER A 406 -14.19 -12.47 -24.59
C SER A 406 -13.09 -13.31 -25.26
N ARG A 407 -12.74 -14.48 -24.71
CA ARG A 407 -11.64 -15.34 -25.17
C ARG A 407 -12.14 -16.75 -25.46
N GLN A 408 -11.43 -17.43 -26.36
CA GLN A 408 -11.66 -18.85 -26.59
C GLN A 408 -11.17 -19.64 -25.38
N VAL A 409 -12.09 -20.33 -24.69
CA VAL A 409 -11.76 -21.26 -23.62
C VAL A 409 -11.41 -22.64 -24.18
N ILE A 410 -10.53 -23.35 -23.47
CA ILE A 410 -10.16 -24.74 -23.75
C ILE A 410 -10.51 -25.62 -22.53
N PRO A 411 -10.96 -26.86 -22.71
CA PRO A 411 -11.33 -27.50 -23.98
C PRO A 411 -12.45 -26.78 -24.75
N ARG A 412 -12.47 -26.95 -26.08
CA ARG A 412 -13.43 -26.26 -26.95
C ARG A 412 -14.87 -26.69 -26.64
N ASP A 413 -15.83 -25.95 -27.21
CA ASP A 413 -17.27 -26.15 -27.05
C ASP A 413 -17.79 -25.93 -25.61
N ASN A 414 -17.10 -25.09 -24.84
CA ASN A 414 -17.40 -24.77 -23.43
C ASN A 414 -17.35 -25.99 -22.49
N ASN A 415 -16.62 -27.03 -22.86
CA ASN A 415 -16.43 -28.19 -22.01
C ASN A 415 -15.37 -27.90 -20.93
N SER A 416 -15.52 -28.51 -19.77
CA SER A 416 -14.51 -28.52 -18.71
C SER A 416 -13.72 -29.82 -18.74
N ILE A 417 -12.50 -29.86 -18.21
CA ILE A 417 -11.71 -31.12 -18.13
C ILE A 417 -12.53 -32.25 -17.49
N ILE A 418 -13.25 -31.96 -16.40
CA ILE A 418 -14.08 -32.97 -15.71
C ILE A 418 -15.26 -33.47 -16.54
N SER A 419 -15.75 -32.70 -17.51
CA SER A 419 -16.91 -33.13 -18.31
C SER A 419 -16.57 -34.08 -19.45
N PHE A 420 -15.28 -34.32 -19.72
CA PHE A 420 -14.87 -35.34 -20.69
C PHE A 420 -15.05 -36.73 -20.10
N LYS A 421 -15.49 -37.67 -20.94
CA LYS A 421 -15.55 -39.09 -20.58
C LYS A 421 -14.15 -39.66 -20.35
N ASP A 422 -13.20 -39.20 -21.16
CA ASP A 422 -11.78 -39.49 -21.03
C ASP A 422 -11.03 -38.16 -20.80
N GLN A 423 -10.44 -37.99 -19.62
CA GLN A 423 -9.73 -36.77 -19.27
C GLN A 423 -8.44 -36.62 -20.09
N ASP A 424 -7.86 -37.71 -20.58
CA ASP A 424 -6.65 -37.66 -21.40
C ASP A 424 -6.93 -36.96 -22.74
N GLU A 425 -8.14 -37.11 -23.29
CA GLU A 425 -8.57 -36.37 -24.48
C GLU A 425 -8.63 -34.86 -24.21
N ALA A 426 -9.10 -34.46 -23.03
CA ALA A 426 -9.15 -33.06 -22.62
C ALA A 426 -7.73 -32.47 -22.50
N TYR A 427 -6.83 -33.18 -21.82
CA TYR A 427 -5.43 -32.76 -21.67
C TYR A 427 -4.68 -32.74 -23.00
N GLN A 428 -4.90 -33.72 -23.88
CA GLN A 428 -4.32 -33.72 -25.23
C GLN A 428 -4.78 -32.50 -26.04
N SER A 429 -6.05 -32.09 -25.91
CA SER A 429 -6.53 -30.87 -26.58
C SER A 429 -5.84 -29.60 -26.07
N ILE A 430 -5.53 -29.54 -24.77
CA ILE A 430 -4.78 -28.43 -24.18
C ILE A 430 -3.33 -28.42 -24.70
N TYR A 431 -2.70 -29.59 -24.81
CA TYR A 431 -1.35 -29.73 -25.36
C TYR A 431 -1.24 -29.17 -26.78
N GLU A 432 -2.17 -29.55 -27.67
CA GLU A 432 -2.15 -29.08 -29.06
C GLU A 432 -2.37 -27.57 -29.17
N GLU A 433 -3.25 -26.99 -28.33
CA GLU A 433 -3.49 -25.55 -28.33
C GLU A 433 -2.27 -24.77 -27.78
N VAL A 434 -1.64 -25.25 -26.70
CA VAL A 434 -0.40 -24.65 -26.18
C VAL A 434 0.70 -24.71 -27.24
N LYS A 435 0.88 -25.84 -27.92
CA LYS A 435 1.85 -25.98 -29.01
C LYS A 435 1.60 -25.00 -30.16
N ARG A 436 0.34 -24.78 -30.52
CA ARG A 436 -0.06 -23.79 -31.53
C ARG A 436 0.28 -22.37 -31.09
N LEU A 437 -0.06 -21.99 -29.87
CA LEU A 437 0.24 -20.67 -29.31
C LEU A 437 1.75 -20.41 -29.22
N VAL A 438 2.53 -21.40 -28.83
CA VAL A 438 4.00 -21.30 -28.81
C VAL A 438 4.57 -21.03 -30.20
N THR A 439 4.04 -21.71 -31.22
CA THR A 439 4.44 -21.48 -32.61
C THR A 439 4.08 -20.07 -33.07
N LEU A 440 2.88 -19.59 -32.72
CA LEU A 440 2.41 -18.24 -33.01
C LEU A 440 3.31 -17.18 -32.36
N ILE A 441 3.54 -17.28 -31.05
CA ILE A 441 4.38 -16.34 -30.28
C ILE A 441 5.80 -16.30 -30.86
N LYS A 442 6.39 -17.45 -31.19
CA LYS A 442 7.72 -17.50 -31.82
C LYS A 442 7.74 -16.88 -33.21
N SER A 443 6.63 -16.90 -33.94
CA SER A 443 6.52 -16.23 -35.24
C SER A 443 6.35 -14.71 -35.13
N GLU A 444 5.70 -14.23 -34.06
CA GLU A 444 5.57 -12.80 -33.74
C GLU A 444 6.91 -12.16 -33.30
N ARG A 445 7.87 -12.98 -32.84
CA ARG A 445 9.24 -12.55 -32.54
C ARG A 445 10.11 -12.32 -33.78
N ALA A 446 9.66 -12.74 -34.97
CA ALA A 446 10.40 -12.65 -36.24
C ALA A 446 10.03 -11.37 -36.99
#